data_AF-A0A8J3PF81-F1
#
_entry.id   AF-A0A8J3PF81-F1
#
_cell.length_a   1.000
_cell.length_b   1.000
_cell.length_c   1.000
_cell.angle_alpha   90.00
_cell.angle_beta   90.00
_cell.angle_gamma   90.00
#
_symmetry.space_group_name_H-M   'P 1'
#
loop_
_entity.id
_entity.type
_entity.pdbx_description
1 polymer ?
#
loop_
_entity_poly.entity_id
_entity_poly.type
_entity_poly.pdbx_seq_one_letter_code
_entity_poly.pdbx_strand_id
1 'polypeptide(L)'
;MSEGIPIRPMSWPPGDGTHLDLDLARDAGSRMTAAGKDVTALRNGTGASIESAGQAKPWGMDDVGKALDKGYAEIAPNILALWRQVGTALESMGGNISQAATVTTDTDIAAAKRTTQAANHKPDIPV
;
A
#
# COMPACT_ATOMS: atom_id res chain seq x y z
N MET A 1 -2.14 26.90 -14.44
CA MET A 1 -1.91 26.80 -12.98
C MET A 1 -1.98 25.33 -12.64
N SER A 2 -0.83 24.68 -12.39
CA SER A 2 -0.78 23.26 -12.05
C SER A 2 -0.72 23.17 -10.53
N GLU A 3 -1.83 22.89 -9.88
CA GLU A 3 -1.82 22.52 -8.46
C GLU A 3 -1.13 21.16 -8.35
N GLY A 4 0.16 21.19 -7.99
CA GLY A 4 0.90 19.98 -7.65
C GLY A 4 0.24 19.30 -6.47
N ILE A 5 0.07 17.98 -6.57
CA ILE A 5 -0.41 17.13 -5.46
C ILE A 5 0.47 17.45 -4.24
N PRO A 6 -0.10 17.92 -3.11
CA PRO A 6 0.69 18.29 -1.95
C PRO A 6 1.37 17.05 -1.38
N ILE A 7 2.65 16.88 -1.69
CA ILE A 7 3.49 15.85 -1.09
C ILE A 7 3.78 16.34 0.32
N ARG A 8 2.99 15.87 1.30
CA ARG A 8 3.28 16.17 2.71
C ARG A 8 4.67 15.60 3.03
N PRO A 9 5.60 16.40 3.57
CA PRO A 9 6.89 15.89 4.01
C PRO A 9 6.63 14.83 5.06
N MET A 10 7.00 13.59 4.75
CA MET A 10 6.85 12.45 5.63
C MET A 10 8.07 12.43 6.55
N SER A 11 8.07 13.25 7.60
CA SER A 11 9.07 13.15 8.67
C SER A 11 8.65 12.00 9.58
N TRP A 12 9.29 10.84 9.43
CA TRP A 12 9.21 9.81 10.47
C TRP A 12 10.08 10.29 11.63
N PRO A 13 9.55 10.42 12.87
CA PRO A 13 10.45 10.52 14.01
C PRO A 13 11.36 9.28 13.97
N PRO A 14 12.69 9.42 14.15
CA PRO A 14 13.53 8.25 14.30
C PRO A 14 12.98 7.46 15.47
N GLY A 15 12.46 6.26 15.18
CA GLY A 15 12.14 5.32 16.24
C GLY A 15 13.43 5.05 17.00
N ASP A 16 13.38 5.09 18.32
CA ASP A 16 14.53 4.80 19.19
C ASP A 16 15.02 3.34 19.08
N GLY A 17 14.41 2.55 18.20
CA GLY A 17 14.69 1.12 18.00
C GLY A 17 14.13 0.24 19.11
N THR A 18 13.44 0.82 20.09
CA THR A 18 12.97 0.14 21.31
C THR A 18 11.45 0.23 21.50
N HIS A 19 10.79 1.19 20.85
CA HIS A 19 9.34 1.39 20.93
C HIS A 19 8.69 1.49 19.55
N LEU A 20 7.57 0.78 19.37
CA LEU A 20 6.72 0.87 18.19
C LEU A 20 5.52 1.79 18.50
N ASP A 21 5.34 2.84 17.71
CA ASP A 21 4.12 3.64 17.73
C ASP A 21 3.05 2.94 16.88
N LEU A 22 2.16 2.20 17.55
CA LEU A 22 1.14 1.38 16.90
C LEU A 22 0.02 2.22 16.28
N ASP A 23 -0.22 3.43 16.77
CA ASP A 23 -1.23 4.32 16.21
C ASP A 23 -0.71 4.99 14.94
N LEU A 24 0.56 5.41 14.93
CA LEU A 24 1.23 5.85 13.72
C LEU A 24 1.27 4.73 12.66
N ALA A 25 1.54 3.48 13.06
CA ALA A 25 1.53 2.35 12.16
C ALA A 25 0.15 2.13 11.51
N ARG A 26 -0.94 2.24 12.28
CA ARG A 26 -2.31 2.16 11.76
C ARG A 26 -2.64 3.30 10.79
N ASP A 27 -2.28 4.53 11.13
CA ASP A 27 -2.47 5.69 10.23
C ASP A 27 -1.71 5.49 8.93
N ALA A 28 -0.45 5.09 9.00
CA ALA A 28 0.38 4.79 7.84
C ALA A 28 -0.22 3.67 6.97
N GLY A 29 -0.69 2.59 7.60
CA GLY A 29 -1.37 1.49 6.92
C GLY A 29 -2.63 1.96 6.17
N SER A 30 -3.49 2.74 6.84
CA SER A 30 -4.70 3.31 6.26
C SER A 30 -4.41 4.22 5.07
N ARG A 31 -3.42 5.11 5.19
CA ARG A 31 -2.98 6.00 4.11
C ARG A 31 -2.42 5.22 2.92
N MET A 32 -1.67 4.15 3.16
CA MET A 32 -1.14 3.32 2.08
C MET A 32 -2.23 2.50 1.39
N THR A 33 -3.23 2.01 2.14
CA THR A 33 -4.43 1.41 1.56
C THR A 33 -5.19 2.40 0.68
N ALA A 34 -5.38 3.64 1.13
CA ALA A 34 -6.01 4.70 0.34
C ALA A 34 -5.21 4.98 -0.95
N ALA A 35 -3.89 5.11 -0.85
CA ALA A 35 -3.02 5.31 -2.02
C ALA A 35 -3.12 4.15 -3.02
N GLY A 36 -3.19 2.89 -2.55
CA GLY A 36 -3.39 1.72 -3.43
C GLY A 36 -4.71 1.75 -4.18
N LYS A 37 -5.79 2.20 -3.52
CA LYS A 37 -7.11 2.41 -4.13
C LYS A 37 -7.08 3.52 -5.17
N ASP A 38 -6.44 4.64 -4.88
CA ASP A 38 -6.32 5.76 -5.82
C ASP A 38 -5.51 5.36 -7.07
N VAL A 39 -4.39 4.66 -6.89
CA VAL A 39 -3.58 4.13 -8.01
C VAL A 39 -4.41 3.15 -8.85
N THR A 40 -5.18 2.27 -8.21
CA THR A 40 -6.07 1.32 -8.90
C THR A 40 -7.19 2.05 -9.66
N ALA A 41 -7.77 3.09 -9.07
CA ALA A 41 -8.79 3.91 -9.72
C ALA A 41 -8.23 4.63 -10.96
N LEU A 42 -7.04 5.24 -10.85
CA LEU A 42 -6.35 5.86 -12.00
C LEU A 42 -6.03 4.84 -13.09
N ARG A 43 -5.59 3.63 -12.73
CA ARG A 43 -5.37 2.53 -13.68
C ARG A 43 -6.67 2.15 -14.40
N ASN A 44 -7.80 2.12 -13.70
CA ASN A 44 -9.09 1.74 -14.28
C ASN A 44 -9.75 2.88 -15.09
N GLY A 45 -9.42 4.14 -14.82
CA GLY A 45 -9.82 5.29 -15.63
C GLY A 45 -8.84 5.55 -16.76
N THR A 46 -7.78 6.31 -16.47
CA THR A 46 -6.76 6.72 -17.44
C THR A 46 -6.10 5.52 -18.13
N GLY A 47 -5.74 4.48 -17.38
CA GLY A 47 -5.14 3.28 -17.97
C GLY A 47 -6.07 2.56 -18.96
N ALA A 48 -7.37 2.52 -18.70
CA ALA A 48 -8.35 1.96 -19.63
C ALA A 48 -8.53 2.84 -20.87
N SER A 49 -8.49 4.17 -20.73
CA SER A 49 -8.50 5.09 -21.87
C SER A 49 -7.26 4.91 -22.77
N ILE A 50 -6.08 4.71 -22.17
CA ILE A 50 -4.85 4.41 -22.91
C ILE A 50 -4.99 3.08 -23.66
N GLU A 51 -5.50 2.04 -23.00
CA GLU A 51 -5.72 0.73 -23.62
C GLU A 51 -6.68 0.83 -24.82
N SER A 52 -7.79 1.54 -24.66
CA SER A 52 -8.77 1.80 -25.74
C SER A 52 -8.19 2.60 -26.90
N ALA A 53 -7.44 3.67 -26.61
CA ALA A 53 -6.76 4.46 -27.64
C ALA A 53 -5.74 3.60 -28.40
N GLY A 54 -4.98 2.77 -27.72
CA GLY A 54 -4.05 1.83 -28.35
C GLY A 54 -4.73 0.84 -29.30
N GLN A 55 -5.90 0.32 -28.92
CA GLN A 55 -6.69 -0.57 -29.78
C GLN A 55 -7.23 0.14 -31.03
N ALA A 56 -7.54 1.44 -30.92
CA ALA A 56 -7.97 2.26 -32.05
C ALA A 56 -6.85 2.57 -33.05
N LYS A 57 -5.58 2.27 -32.70
CA LYS A 57 -4.39 2.47 -33.55
C LYS A 57 -4.36 3.87 -34.19
N PRO A 58 -4.25 4.96 -33.40
CA PRO A 58 -4.36 6.33 -33.88
C PRO A 58 -3.19 6.77 -34.77
N TRP A 59 -2.15 5.94 -34.90
CA TRP A 59 -1.03 6.14 -35.80
C TRP A 59 -1.41 5.76 -37.24
N GLY A 60 -0.75 6.40 -38.21
CA GLY A 60 -0.99 6.15 -39.63
C GLY A 60 -0.68 4.71 -40.07
N MET A 61 -1.00 4.38 -41.32
CA MET A 61 -0.66 3.07 -41.91
C MET A 61 0.70 3.06 -42.64
N ASP A 62 1.43 4.17 -42.57
CA ASP A 62 2.79 4.26 -43.11
C ASP A 62 3.79 3.47 -42.27
N ASP A 63 5.04 3.42 -42.70
CA ASP A 63 6.06 2.62 -42.02
C ASP A 63 6.39 3.14 -40.61
N VAL A 64 6.21 4.45 -40.38
CA VAL A 64 6.32 5.04 -39.04
C VAL A 64 5.20 4.56 -38.13
N GLY A 65 3.96 4.57 -38.62
CA GLY A 65 2.81 4.09 -37.88
C GLY A 65 2.84 2.58 -37.61
N LYS A 66 3.33 1.76 -38.54
CA LYS A 66 3.59 0.33 -38.29
C LYS A 66 4.65 0.10 -37.21
N ALA A 67 5.72 0.90 -37.21
CA ALA A 67 6.76 0.81 -36.18
C ALA A 67 6.21 1.20 -34.80
N LEU A 68 5.37 2.24 -34.73
CA LEU A 68 4.65 2.63 -33.53
C LEU A 68 3.68 1.53 -33.05
N ASP A 69 2.88 0.94 -33.94
CA ASP A 69 1.97 -0.18 -33.62
C ASP A 69 2.71 -1.30 -32.91
N LYS A 70 3.85 -1.72 -33.50
CA LYS A 70 4.68 -2.79 -32.97
C LYS A 70 5.24 -2.44 -31.58
N GLY A 71 5.88 -1.28 -31.45
CA GLY A 71 6.47 -0.86 -30.17
C GLY A 71 5.41 -0.70 -29.08
N TYR A 72 4.25 -0.13 -29.42
CA TYR A 72 3.15 0.02 -28.50
C TYR A 72 2.60 -1.33 -28.04
N ALA A 73 2.37 -2.26 -28.98
CA ALA A 73 1.86 -3.60 -28.68
C ALA A 73 2.80 -4.41 -27.78
N GLU A 74 4.12 -4.22 -27.90
CA GLU A 74 5.12 -4.90 -27.07
C GLU A 74 5.22 -4.31 -25.65
N ILE A 75 5.07 -2.99 -25.49
CA ILE A 75 5.38 -2.30 -24.23
C ILE A 75 4.12 -2.02 -23.39
N ALA A 76 3.04 -1.53 -24.02
CA ALA A 76 1.88 -1.02 -23.31
C ALA A 76 1.21 -2.07 -22.38
N PRO A 77 1.02 -3.34 -22.78
CA PRO A 77 0.42 -4.34 -21.89
C PRO A 77 1.22 -4.55 -20.60
N ASN A 78 2.56 -4.51 -20.69
CA ASN A 78 3.45 -4.69 -19.55
C ASN A 78 3.34 -3.51 -18.56
N ILE A 79 3.36 -2.28 -19.06
CA ILE A 79 3.20 -1.09 -18.22
C ILE A 79 1.82 -1.06 -17.55
N LEU A 80 0.76 -1.37 -18.28
CA LEU A 80 -0.61 -1.40 -17.74
C LEU A 80 -0.79 -2.51 -16.69
N ALA A 81 -0.11 -3.65 -16.86
CA ALA A 81 -0.09 -4.72 -15.87
C ALA A 81 0.66 -4.31 -14.61
N LEU A 82 1.87 -3.72 -14.75
CA LEU A 82 2.66 -3.21 -13.63
C LEU A 82 1.89 -2.16 -12.84
N TRP A 83 1.21 -1.23 -13.51
CA TRP A 83 0.39 -0.22 -12.84
C TRP A 83 -0.68 -0.87 -11.94
N ARG A 84 -1.39 -1.88 -12.45
CA ARG A 84 -2.36 -2.63 -11.63
C ARG A 84 -1.68 -3.29 -10.43
N GLN A 85 -0.53 -3.94 -10.64
CA GLN A 85 0.19 -4.63 -9.58
C GLN A 85 0.63 -3.67 -8.46
N VAL A 86 1.08 -2.46 -8.80
CA VAL A 86 1.45 -1.44 -7.82
C VAL A 86 0.26 -1.04 -6.93
N GLY A 87 -0.91 -0.81 -7.53
CA GLY A 87 -2.12 -0.50 -6.77
C GLY A 87 -2.49 -1.60 -5.77
N THR A 88 -2.54 -2.85 -6.23
CA THR A 88 -2.80 -4.02 -5.38
C THR A 88 -1.75 -4.20 -4.29
N ALA A 89 -0.47 -3.99 -4.61
CA ALA A 89 0.62 -4.14 -3.66
C ALA A 89 0.51 -3.11 -2.52
N LEU A 90 0.23 -1.84 -2.83
CA LEU A 90 0.03 -0.80 -1.83
C LEU A 90 -1.17 -1.08 -0.93
N GLU A 91 -2.29 -1.52 -1.52
CA GLU A 91 -3.49 -1.86 -0.75
C GLU A 91 -3.23 -3.02 0.23
N SER A 92 -2.56 -4.08 -0.26
CA SER A 92 -2.17 -5.24 0.54
C SER A 92 -1.19 -4.87 1.66
N MET A 93 -0.15 -4.10 1.35
CA MET A 93 0.81 -3.65 2.34
C MET A 93 0.14 -2.80 3.43
N GLY A 94 -0.79 -1.90 3.07
CA GLY A 94 -1.50 -1.06 4.04
C GLY A 94 -2.38 -1.86 4.99
N GLY A 95 -3.07 -2.87 4.45
CA GLY A 95 -3.84 -3.84 5.24
C GLY A 95 -2.97 -4.65 6.19
N ASN A 96 -1.84 -5.17 5.71
CA ASN A 96 -0.91 -5.98 6.50
C ASN A 96 -0.30 -5.19 7.66
N ILE A 97 0.07 -3.92 7.46
CA ILE A 97 0.59 -3.06 8.53
C ILE A 97 -0.49 -2.81 9.59
N SER A 98 -1.71 -2.49 9.18
CA SER A 98 -2.83 -2.23 10.10
C SER A 98 -3.17 -3.47 10.93
N GLN A 99 -3.14 -4.64 10.28
CA GLN A 99 -3.35 -5.93 10.94
C GLN A 99 -2.23 -6.24 11.93
N ALA A 100 -0.96 -6.05 11.55
CA ALA A 100 0.18 -6.27 12.43
C ALA A 100 0.10 -5.40 13.69
N ALA A 101 -0.18 -4.10 13.53
CA ALA A 101 -0.33 -3.18 14.67
C ALA A 101 -1.46 -3.60 15.64
N THR A 102 -2.56 -4.11 15.10
CA THR A 102 -3.69 -4.64 15.88
C THR A 102 -3.28 -5.88 16.66
N VAL A 103 -2.68 -6.87 15.99
CA VAL A 103 -2.22 -8.11 16.63
C VAL A 103 -1.18 -7.84 17.73
N THR A 104 -0.25 -6.91 17.50
CA THR A 104 0.72 -6.50 18.52
C THR A 104 0.04 -5.91 19.75
N THR A 105 -0.92 -5.00 19.56
CA THR A 105 -1.67 -4.39 20.67
C THR A 105 -2.44 -5.44 21.47
N ASP A 106 -3.14 -6.35 20.78
CA ASP A 106 -3.93 -7.40 21.44
C ASP A 106 -3.02 -8.36 22.23
N THR A 107 -1.85 -8.68 21.68
CA THR A 107 -0.84 -9.52 22.33
C THR A 107 -0.32 -8.85 23.60
N ASP A 108 0.02 -7.57 23.55
CA ASP A 108 0.51 -6.80 24.70
C ASP A 108 -0.54 -6.69 25.81
N ILE A 109 -1.80 -6.41 25.45
CA ILE A 109 -2.92 -6.39 26.41
C ILE A 109 -3.08 -7.76 27.08
N ALA A 110 -3.03 -8.84 26.30
CA ALA A 110 -3.15 -10.20 26.82
C ALA A 110 -1.96 -10.57 27.74
N ALA A 111 -0.74 -10.16 27.38
CA ALA A 111 0.45 -10.37 28.20
C ALA A 111 0.36 -9.60 29.52
N ALA A 112 -0.02 -8.32 29.49
CA ALA A 112 -0.19 -7.49 30.69
C ALA A 112 -1.25 -8.05 31.66
N LYS A 113 -2.33 -8.63 31.13
CA LYS A 113 -3.34 -9.32 31.96
C LYS A 113 -2.76 -10.54 32.67
N ARG A 114 -1.97 -11.36 31.96
CA ARG A 114 -1.34 -12.56 32.55
C ARG A 114 -0.30 -12.20 33.60
N THR A 115 0.52 -11.19 33.36
CA THR A 115 1.51 -10.72 34.34
C THR A 115 0.83 -10.15 35.59
N THR A 116 -0.24 -9.38 35.42
CA THR A 116 -1.05 -8.88 36.55
C THR A 116 -1.67 -10.02 37.35
N GLN A 117 -2.19 -11.05 36.68
CA GLN A 117 -2.75 -12.24 37.34
C GLN A 117 -1.67 -13.01 38.12
N ALA A 118 -0.50 -13.22 37.53
CA ALA A 118 0.61 -13.90 38.19
C ALA A 118 1.12 -13.11 39.41
N ALA A 119 1.21 -11.78 39.31
CA ALA A 119 1.60 -10.92 40.42
C ALA A 119 0.59 -10.96 41.58
N ASN A 120 -0.70 -11.12 41.27
CA ASN A 120 -1.77 -11.24 42.27
C ASN A 120 -1.94 -12.66 42.83
N HIS A 121 -1.27 -13.66 42.25
CA HIS A 121 -1.28 -15.02 42.75
C HIS A 121 -0.28 -15.13 43.91
N LYS A 122 -0.79 -15.26 45.16
CA LYS A 122 0.04 -15.67 46.29
C LYS A 122 0.25 -17.19 46.21
N PRO A 123 1.49 -17.67 46.00
CA PRO A 123 1.73 -19.11 46.04
C PRO A 123 1.44 -19.61 47.46
N ASP A 124 0.64 -20.67 47.56
CA ASP A 124 0.45 -21.41 48.80
C ASP A 124 1.71 -22.26 49.01
N ILE A 125 2.73 -21.65 49.64
CA ILE A 125 3.99 -22.33 49.96
C ILE A 125 3.78 -23.02 51.30
N PRO A 126 3.73 -24.37 51.37
CA PRO A 126 3.71 -25.06 52.65
C PRO A 126 5.02 -24.76 53.38
N VAL A 127 4.92 -24.26 54.61
CA VAL A 127 6.06 -24.12 55.55
C VAL A 127 6.38 -25.43 56.24
#